data_AF-A0A629ATN2-F1
#
_entry.id   AF-A0A629ATN2-F1
#
_cell.length_a   1.000
_cell.length_b   1.000
_cell.length_c   1.000
_cell.angle_alpha   90.00
_cell.angle_beta   90.00
_cell.angle_gamma   90.00
#
_symmetry.space_group_name_H-M   'P 1'
#
loop_
_entity.id
_entity.type
_entity.pdbx_description
1 polymer ?
#
loop_
_entity_poly.entity_id
_entity_poly.type
_entity_poly.pdbx_seq_one_letter_code
_entity_poly.pdbx_strand_id
1 'polypeptide(L)'
;MSGTNPVFLVRKAKKSSGQKDAVLWCSDDFEAANATLDYLLIKSGAKLKDYFKAVATNFPVVNELPPEGELSLTFCDYYQLAKDNMTWTQIPGVTL
;
A
#
# COMPACT_ATOMS: atom_id res chain seq x y z
N MET A 1 7.13 24.49 8.18
CA MET A 1 6.85 23.37 7.26
C MET A 1 7.28 22.12 7.97
N SER A 2 6.35 21.45 8.64
CA SER A 2 6.64 20.23 9.38
C SER A 2 7.09 19.18 8.38
N GLY A 3 8.37 18.79 8.44
CA GLY A 3 8.95 17.79 7.55
C GLY A 3 8.47 16.40 7.95
N THR A 4 7.22 16.08 7.63
CA THR A 4 6.70 14.73 7.81
C THR A 4 7.26 13.88 6.68
N ASN A 5 8.02 12.85 7.03
CA ASN A 5 8.51 11.90 6.03
C ASN A 5 7.31 11.16 5.43
N PRO A 6 7.25 10.97 4.11
CA PRO A 6 6.13 10.25 3.50
C PRO A 6 6.08 8.83 4.02
N VAL A 7 4.88 8.41 4.42
CA VAL A 7 4.63 7.05 4.88
C VAL A 7 4.02 6.23 3.75
N PHE A 8 4.62 5.08 3.47
CA PHE A 8 4.09 4.13 2.50
C PHE A 8 3.47 2.94 3.23
N LEU A 9 2.15 2.87 3.20
CA LEU A 9 1.37 1.83 3.84
C LEU A 9 0.96 0.76 2.85
N VAL A 10 1.09 -0.48 3.27
CA VAL A 10 0.52 -1.63 2.57
C VAL A 10 -0.41 -2.40 3.47
N ARG A 11 -1.52 -2.80 2.88
CA ARG A 11 -2.50 -3.67 3.47
C ARG A 11 -2.65 -4.92 2.63
N LYS A 12 -2.07 -6.00 3.14
CA LYS A 12 -2.20 -7.31 2.50
C LYS A 12 -3.62 -7.81 2.66
N ALA A 13 -4.22 -8.27 1.57
CA ALA A 13 -5.47 -8.99 1.58
C ALA A 13 -5.23 -10.43 2.09
N LYS A 14 -6.25 -10.99 2.74
CA LYS A 14 -6.25 -12.40 3.11
C LYS A 14 -6.49 -13.22 1.85
N LYS A 15 -5.70 -14.29 1.64
CA LYS A 15 -5.91 -15.22 0.52
C LYS A 15 -7.34 -15.77 0.44
N SER A 16 -8.02 -15.90 1.59
CA SER A 16 -9.40 -16.37 1.68
C SER A 16 -10.44 -15.37 1.15
N SER A 17 -10.11 -14.08 1.01
CA SER A 17 -11.07 -13.07 0.54
C SER A 17 -11.07 -12.90 -0.97
N GLY A 18 -10.05 -13.39 -1.68
CA GLY A 18 -9.89 -13.18 -3.11
C GLY A 18 -9.61 -11.73 -3.52
N GLN A 19 -9.39 -10.85 -2.53
CA GLN A 19 -9.09 -9.43 -2.77
C GLN A 19 -7.61 -9.24 -3.13
N LYS A 20 -7.32 -8.14 -3.84
CA LYS A 20 -5.95 -7.68 -4.08
C LYS A 20 -5.41 -6.91 -2.89
N ASP A 21 -4.09 -6.98 -2.73
CA ASP A 21 -3.37 -6.15 -1.78
C ASP A 21 -3.54 -4.67 -2.14
N ALA A 22 -3.63 -3.84 -1.12
CA ALA A 22 -3.81 -2.41 -1.25
C ALA A 22 -2.60 -1.67 -0.75
N VAL A 23 -2.16 -0.66 -1.50
CA VAL A 23 -1.13 0.27 -1.05
C VAL A 23 -1.66 1.69 -1.09
N LEU A 24 -1.17 2.51 -0.18
CA LEU A 24 -1.41 3.94 -0.13
C LEU A 24 -0.19 4.62 0.46
N TRP A 25 0.14 5.80 -0.05
CA TRP A 25 1.14 6.64 0.58
C TRP A 25 0.64 8.08 0.69
N CYS A 26 1.12 8.76 1.73
CA CYS A 26 0.93 10.19 1.88
C CYS A 26 2.05 10.81 2.72
N SER A 27 2.21 12.12 2.58
CA SER A 27 3.15 12.94 3.34
C SER A 27 2.58 13.37 4.70
N ASP A 28 1.79 12.49 5.33
CA ASP A 28 1.17 12.68 6.64
C ASP A 28 1.70 11.63 7.64
N ASP A 29 1.22 11.71 8.88
CA ASP A 29 1.51 10.73 9.91
C ASP A 29 0.88 9.37 9.61
N PHE A 30 1.47 8.30 10.17
CA PHE A 30 0.99 6.91 10.02
C PHE A 30 -0.51 6.75 10.30
N GLU A 31 -1.02 7.44 11.32
CA GLU A 31 -2.42 7.35 11.73
C GLU A 31 -3.37 7.93 10.67
N ALA A 32 -3.04 9.10 10.11
CA ALA A 32 -3.82 9.73 9.04
C ALA A 32 -3.77 8.91 7.75
N ALA A 33 -2.59 8.41 7.38
CA ALA A 33 -2.41 7.51 6.25
C ALA A 33 -3.24 6.23 6.40
N ASN A 34 -3.20 5.62 7.58
CA ASN A 34 -3.92 4.39 7.87
C ASN A 34 -5.44 4.61 7.83
N ALA A 35 -5.93 5.72 8.38
CA ALA A 35 -7.35 6.08 8.31
C ALA A 35 -7.81 6.29 6.85
N THR A 36 -6.99 6.92 6.03
CA THR A 36 -7.27 7.14 4.60
C THR A 36 -7.31 5.82 3.84
N LEU A 37 -6.34 4.94 4.07
CA LEU A 37 -6.29 3.60 3.49
C LEU A 37 -7.51 2.76 3.87
N ASP A 38 -7.91 2.79 5.13
CA ASP A 38 -9.13 2.13 5.63
C ASP A 38 -10.38 2.68 4.95
N TYR A 39 -10.52 4.01 4.87
CA TYR A 39 -11.63 4.67 4.23
C TYR A 39 -11.75 4.29 2.75
N LEU A 40 -10.65 4.34 1.99
CA LEU A 40 -10.65 4.03 0.56
C LEU A 40 -10.97 2.56 0.29
N LEU A 41 -10.48 1.64 1.13
CA LEU A 41 -10.83 0.22 1.05
C LEU A 41 -12.33 0.00 1.28
N ILE A 42 -12.90 0.62 2.30
CA ILE A 42 -14.36 0.55 2.54
C ILE A 42 -15.11 1.12 1.35
N LYS A 43 -14.67 2.28 0.83
CA LYS A 43 -15.27 2.96 -0.31
C LYS A 43 -15.20 2.13 -1.59
N SER A 44 -14.15 1.34 -1.79
CA SER A 44 -14.04 0.40 -2.92
C SER A 44 -14.90 -0.86 -2.74
N GLY A 45 -15.67 -0.98 -1.65
CA GLY A 45 -16.49 -2.15 -1.33
C GLY A 45 -15.73 -3.26 -0.61
N ALA A 46 -14.47 -3.04 -0.26
CA ALA A 46 -13.64 -4.00 0.44
C ALA A 46 -13.91 -3.94 1.96
N LYS A 47 -13.84 -5.09 2.65
CA LYS A 47 -14.07 -5.13 4.10
C LYS A 47 -12.74 -5.19 4.82
N LEU A 48 -12.49 -4.27 5.76
CA LEU A 48 -11.24 -4.22 6.54
C LEU A 48 -10.86 -5.57 7.18
N LYS A 49 -11.86 -6.38 7.58
CA LYS A 49 -11.68 -7.72 8.16
C LYS A 49 -11.00 -8.72 7.21
N ASP A 50 -11.11 -8.48 5.91
CA ASP A 50 -10.57 -9.31 4.84
C ASP A 50 -9.12 -8.95 4.51
N TYR A 51 -8.58 -7.95 5.22
CA TYR A 51 -7.21 -7.48 5.11
C TYR A 51 -6.49 -7.61 6.45
N PHE A 52 -5.17 -7.59 6.39
CA PHE A 52 -4.32 -7.50 7.57
C PHE A 52 -4.20 -6.05 8.06
N LYS A 53 -3.52 -5.84 9.18
CA LYS A 53 -3.18 -4.49 9.64
C LYS A 53 -2.28 -3.81 8.59
N ALA A 54 -2.45 -2.50 8.42
CA ALA A 54 -1.55 -1.73 7.59
C ALA A 54 -0.14 -1.80 8.16
N VAL A 55 0.85 -1.95 7.28
CA VAL A 55 2.27 -2.00 7.62
C VAL A 55 2.95 -0.84 6.90
N ALA A 56 3.68 -0.04 7.64
CA ALA A 56 4.55 0.97 7.06
C ALA A 56 5.80 0.30 6.49
N THR A 57 6.14 0.64 5.26
CA THR A 57 7.27 0.09 4.51
C THR A 57 8.13 1.22 3.99
N ASN A 58 9.32 0.90 3.48
CA ASN A 58 10.18 1.90 2.85
C ASN A 58 9.50 2.46 1.61
N PHE A 59 9.67 3.76 1.38
CA PHE A 59 9.12 4.41 0.21
C PHE A 59 9.78 3.85 -1.06
N PRO A 60 9.02 3.21 -1.96
CA PRO A 60 9.59 2.59 -3.13
C PRO A 60 9.97 3.65 -4.17
N VAL A 61 11.23 3.67 -4.60
CA VAL A 61 11.68 4.59 -5.65
C VAL A 61 11.37 3.97 -7.01
N VAL A 62 10.11 4.08 -7.43
CA VAL A 62 9.59 3.51 -8.68
C VAL A 62 8.81 4.55 -9.47
N ASN A 63 8.79 4.42 -10.80
CA ASN A 63 8.12 5.39 -11.67
C ASN A 63 6.59 5.33 -11.58
N GLU A 64 6.04 4.19 -11.20
CA GLU A 64 4.59 3.89 -11.21
C GLU A 64 3.98 3.96 -9.80
N LEU A 65 4.44 4.92 -9.02
CA LEU A 65 3.80 5.22 -7.75
C LEU A 65 2.41 5.80 -8.00
N PRO A 66 1.38 5.39 -7.24
CA PRO A 66 0.08 6.05 -7.33
C PRO A 66 0.18 7.51 -6.89
N PRO A 67 -0.81 8.35 -7.20
CA PRO A 67 -0.88 9.70 -6.64
C PRO A 67 -0.94 9.66 -5.10
N GLU A 68 -0.48 10.74 -4.49
CA GLU A 68 -0.51 10.92 -3.05
C GLU A 68 -1.96 10.83 -2.51
N GLY A 69 -2.17 10.00 -1.49
CA GLY A 69 -3.48 9.79 -0.87
C GLY A 69 -4.44 8.93 -1.71
N GLU A 70 -3.97 8.30 -2.79
CA GLU A 70 -4.77 7.37 -3.59
C GLU A 70 -4.47 5.90 -3.26
N LEU A 71 -5.53 5.09 -3.30
CA LEU A 71 -5.48 3.65 -3.12
C LEU A 71 -5.05 2.99 -4.43
N SER A 72 -3.93 2.27 -4.42
CA SER A 72 -3.55 1.41 -5.53
C SER A 72 -3.71 -0.06 -5.18
N LEU A 73 -4.41 -0.78 -6.07
CA LEU A 73 -4.61 -2.23 -6.01
C LEU A 73 -3.77 -2.99 -7.04
N THR A 74 -3.11 -2.25 -7.95
CA THR A 74 -2.29 -2.80 -9.02
C THR A 74 -0.81 -2.77 -8.68
N PHE A 75 -0.38 -1.94 -7.73
CA PHE A 75 1.02 -1.84 -7.32
C PHE A 75 1.62 -3.20 -6.93
N CYS A 76 0.87 -3.99 -6.14
CA CYS A 76 1.30 -5.33 -5.73
C CYS A 76 1.31 -6.36 -6.87
N ASP A 77 0.73 -6.06 -8.03
CA ASP A 77 0.83 -6.91 -9.22
C ASP A 77 2.20 -6.78 -9.89
N TYR A 78 2.89 -5.65 -9.71
CA TYR A 78 4.21 -5.35 -10.29
C TYR A 78 5.35 -5.44 -9.28
N TYR A 79 5.07 -5.11 -8.02
CA TYR A 79 6.06 -5.04 -6.96
C TYR A 79 5.67 -5.96 -5.81
N GLN A 80 6.67 -6.62 -5.22
CA GLN A 80 6.51 -7.42 -4.02
C GLN A 80 7.49 -6.97 -2.94
N LEU A 81 7.07 -7.12 -1.69
CA LEU A 81 7.97 -6.93 -0.56
C LEU A 81 9.08 -7.99 -0.58
N ALA A 82 10.31 -7.53 -0.37
CA ALA A 82 11.47 -8.38 -0.19
C ALA A 82 11.36 -9.18 1.13
N LYS A 83 12.37 -10.01 1.39
CA LYS A 83 12.42 -10.86 2.60
C LYS A 83 12.37 -10.07 3.91
N ASP A 84 12.72 -8.79 3.87
CA ASP A 84 12.67 -7.87 5.01
C ASP A 84 11.26 -7.34 5.31
N ASN A 85 10.26 -7.59 4.44
CA ASN A 85 8.93 -6.98 4.48
C ASN A 85 8.93 -5.44 4.57
N MET A 86 10.03 -4.80 4.19
CA MET A 86 10.19 -3.34 4.24
C MET A 86 10.52 -2.77 2.87
N THR A 87 11.29 -3.48 2.06
CA THR A 87 11.74 -2.99 0.76
C THR A 87 10.91 -3.57 -0.35
N TRP A 88 10.40 -2.73 -1.24
CA TRP A 88 9.70 -3.18 -2.44
C TRP A 88 10.68 -3.48 -3.56
N THR A 89 10.44 -4.61 -4.22
CA THR A 89 11.23 -5.07 -5.35
C THR A 89 10.30 -5.41 -6.49
N GLN A 90 10.66 -5.03 -7.72
CA GLN A 90 9.88 -5.41 -8.89
C GLN A 90 9.86 -6.93 -9.03
N ILE A 91 8.69 -7.47 -9.33
CA ILE A 91 8.51 -8.89 -9.55
C ILE A 91 9.21 -9.26 -10.87
N PRO A 92 10.16 -10.21 -10.87
CA PRO A 92 10.86 -10.62 -12.08
C PRO A 92 9.87 -11.12 -13.14
N GLY A 93 9.91 -10.52 -14.33
CA GLY A 93 9.07 -10.91 -15.47
C GLY A 93 7.75 -10.14 -15.59
N VAL A 94 7.41 -9.27 -14.65
CA VAL A 94 6.28 -8.34 -14.82
C VAL A 94 6.79 -7.05 -15.45
N THR A 95 6.37 -6.79 -16.68
CA THR A 95 6.67 -5.56 -17.43
C THR A 95 5.44 -4.66 -17.43
N LEU A 96 5.68 -3.35 -17.35
CA LEU A 96 4.67 -2.29 -17.41
C LEU A 96 4.15 -2.10 -18.83
#